data_AF-A0A4R8LRR1-F1
#
_entry.id   AF-A0A4R8LRR1-F1
#
_cell.length_a   1.000
_cell.length_b   1.000
_cell.length_c   1.000
_cell.angle_alpha   90.00
_cell.angle_beta   90.00
_cell.angle_gamma   90.00
#
_symmetry.space_group_name_H-M   'P 1'
#
loop_
_entity.id
_entity.type
_entity.pdbx_description
1 polymer ?
#
loop_
_entity_poly.entity_id
_entity_poly.type
_entity_poly.pdbx_seq_one_letter_code
_entity_poly.pdbx_strand_id
1 'polypeptide(L)'
;MRKPVKVSRSLSLPRQMGGADRGLAIFNGTITLLLCYASTTPAFLPIGIGVHWLLRWKTQRDPWWRQIMVVYNRYPDVYEPGPSAKFAARFKRPYGFDQDLPC
;
A
#
# COMPACT_ATOMS: atom_id res chain seq x y z
N MET A 1 -30.84 4.97 -14.43
CA MET A 1 -29.57 4.22 -14.60
C MET A 1 -28.41 5.21 -14.69
N ARG A 2 -27.44 5.18 -13.77
CA ARG A 2 -26.25 6.06 -13.83
C ARG A 2 -25.26 5.51 -14.87
N LYS A 3 -24.82 6.34 -15.82
CA LYS A 3 -23.80 5.95 -16.82
C LYS A 3 -22.46 5.67 -16.12
N PRO A 4 -21.74 4.59 -16.45
CA PRO A 4 -20.42 4.32 -15.89
C PRO A 4 -19.45 5.43 -16.34
N VAL A 5 -18.93 6.19 -15.37
CA VAL A 5 -17.89 7.19 -15.63
C VAL A 5 -16.59 6.43 -15.90
N LYS A 6 -15.98 6.64 -17.07
CA LYS A 6 -14.65 6.09 -17.37
C LYS A 6 -13.62 6.77 -16.45
N VAL A 7 -13.21 6.07 -15.40
CA VAL A 7 -12.13 6.52 -14.52
C VAL A 7 -10.81 6.02 -15.09
N SER A 8 -9.80 6.89 -15.17
CA SER A 8 -8.46 6.50 -15.62
C SER A 8 -7.90 5.38 -14.75
N ARG A 9 -7.23 4.40 -15.36
CA ARG A 9 -6.58 3.28 -14.66
C ARG A 9 -5.54 3.76 -13.63
N SER A 10 -4.90 4.89 -13.86
CA SER A 10 -3.95 5.49 -12.89
C SER A 10 -4.66 6.02 -11.62
N LEU A 11 -5.93 6.39 -11.74
CA LEU A 11 -6.78 6.82 -10.63
C LEU A 11 -7.38 5.64 -9.84
N SER A 12 -7.42 4.43 -10.42
CA SER A 12 -7.95 3.23 -9.76
C SER A 12 -6.88 2.33 -9.13
N LEU A 13 -5.59 2.55 -9.45
CA LEU A 13 -4.48 1.74 -8.92
C LEU A 13 -3.90 2.32 -7.62
N PRO A 14 -3.32 1.47 -6.75
CA PRO A 14 -2.56 1.92 -5.59
C PRO A 14 -1.37 2.77 -6.04
N ARG A 15 -1.04 3.81 -5.25
CA ARG A 15 0.07 4.72 -5.57
C ARG A 15 1.39 3.97 -5.36
N GLN A 16 2.10 3.71 -6.44
CA GLN A 16 3.37 2.98 -6.44
C GLN A 16 4.55 3.90 -6.78
N MET A 17 5.72 3.57 -6.25
CA MET A 17 6.99 4.19 -6.58
C MET A 17 8.01 3.07 -6.85
N GLY A 18 8.56 3.01 -8.06
CA GLY A 18 9.48 1.92 -8.46
C GLY A 18 8.85 0.52 -8.52
N GLY A 19 7.52 0.40 -8.46
CA GLY A 19 6.79 -0.87 -8.40
C GLY A 19 6.55 -1.40 -6.98
N ALA A 20 7.06 -0.73 -5.95
CA ALA A 20 6.65 -0.89 -4.57
C ALA A 20 5.57 0.14 -4.21
N ASP A 21 4.84 -0.09 -3.13
CA ASP A 21 3.92 0.90 -2.57
C ASP A 21 4.67 2.20 -2.21
N ARG A 22 4.09 3.37 -2.52
CA ARG A 22 4.75 4.67 -2.35
C ARG A 22 5.17 4.92 -0.89
N GLY A 23 4.33 4.57 0.09
CA GLY A 23 4.63 4.82 1.49
C GLY A 23 5.80 3.98 1.98
N LEU A 24 5.76 2.67 1.66
CA LEU A 24 6.82 1.73 2.03
C LEU A 24 8.13 2.02 1.28
N ALA A 25 8.05 2.45 0.01
CA ALA A 25 9.21 2.86 -0.77
C ALA A 25 9.93 4.06 -0.14
N ILE A 26 9.17 5.08 0.28
CA ILE A 26 9.71 6.27 0.95
C ILE A 26 10.34 5.86 2.28
N PHE A 27 9.63 5.08 3.11
CA PHE A 27 10.14 4.62 4.40
C PHE A 27 11.43 3.80 4.27
N ASN A 28 11.49 2.89 3.31
CA ASN A 28 12.71 2.13 3.04
C ASN A 28 13.87 3.04 2.60
N GLY A 29 13.59 4.00 1.72
CA GLY A 29 14.58 4.97 1.27
C GLY A 29 15.10 5.85 2.42
N THR A 30 14.22 6.34 3.30
CA THR A 30 14.60 7.17 4.44
C THR A 30 15.42 6.39 5.46
N ILE A 31 15.04 5.15 5.80
CA ILE A 31 15.84 4.29 6.69
C ILE A 31 17.20 3.98 6.08
N THR A 32 17.25 3.63 4.80
CA THR A 32 18.51 3.32 4.12
C THR A 32 19.45 4.53 4.15
N LEU A 33 18.92 5.73 3.85
CA LEU A 33 19.69 6.97 3.89
C LEU A 33 20.16 7.28 5.31
N LEU A 34 19.28 7.13 6.31
CA LEU A 34 19.59 7.38 7.72
C LEU A 34 20.68 6.43 8.23
N LEU A 35 20.62 5.14 7.85
CA LEU A 35 21.64 4.16 8.20
C LEU A 35 22.99 4.51 7.58
N CYS A 36 23.02 4.79 6.27
CA CYS A 36 24.24 5.22 5.59
C CYS A 36 24.85 6.49 6.20
N TYR A 37 24.00 7.43 6.62
CA TYR A 37 24.42 8.66 7.27
C TYR A 37 24.98 8.37 8.67
N ALA A 38 24.26 7.63 9.50
CA ALA A 38 24.65 7.32 10.88
C ALA A 38 25.91 6.46 10.95
N SER A 39 26.10 5.54 10.01
CA SER A 39 27.29 4.70 9.93
C SER A 39 28.44 5.36 9.16
N THR A 40 28.22 6.52 8.54
CA THR A 40 29.15 7.18 7.60
C THR A 40 29.65 6.27 6.47
N THR A 41 28.90 5.20 6.15
CA THR A 41 29.30 4.18 5.18
C THR A 41 28.17 3.88 4.21
N PRO A 42 28.46 3.74 2.90
CA PRO A 42 27.44 3.41 1.89
C PRO A 42 27.04 1.93 1.91
N ALA A 43 27.52 1.13 2.87
CA ALA A 43 27.35 -0.31 2.94
C ALA A 43 25.88 -0.76 3.06
N PHE A 44 24.99 0.13 3.52
CA PHE A 44 23.55 -0.18 3.66
C PHE A 44 22.76 0.02 2.36
N LEU A 45 23.34 0.64 1.31
CA LEU A 45 22.71 0.77 0.00
C LEU A 45 22.27 -0.58 -0.61
N PRO A 46 23.11 -1.63 -0.70
CA PRO A 46 22.68 -2.92 -1.24
C PRO A 46 21.55 -3.55 -0.43
N ILE A 47 21.53 -3.37 0.90
CA ILE A 47 20.44 -3.84 1.77
C ILE A 47 19.15 -3.10 1.42
N GLY A 48 19.20 -1.76 1.33
CA GLY A 48 18.05 -0.94 0.95
C GLY A 48 17.50 -1.29 -0.44
N ILE A 49 18.36 -1.56 -1.41
CA ILE A 49 17.98 -2.03 -2.75
C ILE A 49 17.33 -3.41 -2.68
N GLY A 50 17.90 -4.34 -1.91
CA GLY A 50 17.36 -5.68 -1.70
C GLY A 50 15.95 -5.65 -1.09
N VAL A 51 15.77 -4.86 -0.04
CA VAL A 51 14.45 -4.66 0.60
C VAL A 51 13.47 -4.02 -0.37
N HIS A 52 13.90 -3.01 -1.14
CA HIS A 52 13.03 -2.38 -2.15
C HIS A 52 12.59 -3.36 -3.24
N TRP A 53 13.50 -4.23 -3.68
CA TRP A 53 13.19 -5.28 -4.66
C TRP A 53 12.22 -6.31 -4.10
N LEU A 54 12.38 -6.73 -2.84
CA LEU A 54 11.44 -7.61 -2.15
C LEU A 54 10.05 -6.96 -2.02
N LEU A 55 9.98 -5.68 -1.66
CA LEU A 55 8.73 -4.92 -1.60
C LEU A 55 8.03 -4.86 -2.97
N ARG A 56 8.80 -4.62 -4.03
CA ARG A 56 8.30 -4.67 -5.41
C ARG A 56 7.77 -6.06 -5.76
N TRP A 57 8.52 -7.12 -5.44
CA TRP A 57 8.12 -8.50 -5.72
C TRP A 57 6.82 -8.89 -5.00
N LYS A 58 6.72 -8.58 -3.70
CA LYS A 58 5.50 -8.74 -2.89
C LYS A 58 4.32 -8.01 -3.53
N THR A 59 4.53 -6.74 -3.90
CA THR A 59 3.49 -5.91 -4.52
C THR A 59 3.00 -6.45 -5.86
N GLN A 60 3.86 -7.14 -6.61
CA GLN A 60 3.51 -7.73 -7.91
C GLN A 60 2.87 -9.12 -7.82
N ARG A 61 3.31 -9.97 -6.88
CA ARG A 61 2.86 -11.37 -6.79
C ARG A 61 1.71 -11.61 -5.82
N ASP A 62 1.54 -10.78 -4.80
CA ASP A 62 0.59 -11.05 -3.72
C ASP A 62 -0.70 -10.22 -3.92
N PRO A 63 -1.80 -10.83 -4.39
CA PRO A 63 -3.07 -10.13 -4.60
C PRO A 63 -3.70 -9.66 -3.28
N TRP A 64 -3.43 -10.35 -2.17
CA TRP A 64 -3.92 -9.96 -0.84
C TRP A 64 -3.18 -8.72 -0.32
N TRP A 65 -1.86 -8.67 -0.50
CA TRP A 65 -1.06 -7.48 -0.21
C TRP A 65 -1.58 -6.23 -0.93
N ARG A 66 -1.98 -6.39 -2.20
CA ARG A 66 -2.53 -5.31 -3.01
C ARG A 66 -3.88 -4.82 -2.49
N GLN A 67 -4.73 -5.69 -1.98
CA GLN A 67 -6.02 -5.29 -1.39
C GLN A 67 -5.82 -4.43 -0.14
N ILE A 68 -4.91 -4.84 0.75
CA ILE A 68 -4.55 -4.08 1.95
C ILE A 68 -4.04 -2.69 1.57
N MET A 69 -3.06 -2.64 0.66
CA MET A 69 -2.45 -1.36 0.24
C MET A 69 -3.47 -0.43 -0.42
N VAL A 70 -4.44 -0.96 -1.18
CA VAL A 70 -5.53 -0.13 -1.74
C VAL A 70 -6.42 0.42 -0.63
N VAL A 71 -6.89 -0.39 0.30
CA VAL A 71 -7.81 0.07 1.36
C VAL A 71 -7.12 1.09 2.27
N TYR A 72 -5.95 0.75 2.81
CA TYR A 72 -5.30 1.57 3.84
C TYR A 72 -4.50 2.76 3.28
N ASN A 73 -3.98 2.66 2.06
CA ASN A 73 -3.07 3.69 1.53
C ASN A 73 -3.74 4.60 0.48
N ARG A 74 -4.83 4.14 -0.18
CA ARG A 74 -5.59 4.98 -1.12
C ARG A 74 -6.72 5.75 -0.43
N TYR A 75 -7.33 5.16 0.59
CA TYR A 75 -8.44 5.75 1.33
C TYR A 75 -8.12 5.97 2.83
N PRO A 76 -6.92 6.46 3.20
CA PRO A 76 -6.59 6.71 4.62
C PRO A 76 -7.52 7.76 5.24
N ASP A 77 -7.99 8.69 4.42
CA ASP A 77 -8.89 9.81 4.71
C ASP A 77 -10.37 9.43 4.71
N VAL A 78 -10.73 8.29 4.11
CA VAL A 78 -12.09 7.71 4.15
C VAL A 78 -12.13 6.55 5.17
N TYR A 79 -11.12 6.45 6.04
CA TYR A 79 -11.09 5.46 7.09
C TYR A 79 -12.18 5.77 8.12
N GLU A 80 -13.30 5.05 8.01
CA GLU A 80 -14.38 5.10 8.99
C GLU A 80 -14.21 3.92 9.97
N PRO A 81 -14.07 4.19 11.28
CA PRO A 81 -13.68 3.17 12.26
C PRO A 81 -14.76 2.10 12.51
N GLY A 82 -16.01 2.36 12.13
CA GLY A 82 -17.16 1.49 12.41
C GLY A 82 -17.57 0.56 11.25
N PRO A 83 -18.20 -0.59 11.55
CA PRO A 83 -18.77 -1.50 10.56
C PRO A 83 -20.07 -0.93 9.97
N SER A 84 -19.97 0.11 9.15
CA SER A 84 -21.13 0.68 8.46
C SER A 84 -21.53 -0.19 7.25
N ALA A 85 -22.71 -0.80 7.31
CA ALA A 85 -23.25 -1.73 6.30
C ALA A 85 -23.53 -1.11 4.92
N LYS A 86 -23.31 0.20 4.71
CA LYS A 86 -23.73 0.94 3.51
C LYS A 86 -22.59 1.31 2.53
N PHE A 87 -21.45 0.63 2.58
CA PHE A 87 -20.32 0.96 1.69
C PHE A 87 -20.30 0.18 0.36
N ALA A 88 -19.85 0.88 -0.69
CA ALA A 88 -19.46 0.26 -1.94
C ALA A 88 -18.34 -0.77 -1.71
N ALA A 89 -18.38 -1.91 -2.42
CA ALA A 89 -17.44 -3.03 -2.28
C ALA A 89 -15.94 -2.65 -2.28
N ARG A 90 -15.60 -1.47 -2.83
CA ARG A 90 -14.24 -0.90 -2.85
C ARG A 90 -13.67 -0.50 -1.47
N PHE A 91 -14.51 -0.39 -0.44
CA PHE A 91 -14.11 -0.04 0.93
C PHE A 91 -14.29 -1.19 1.92
N LYS A 92 -14.66 -2.38 1.43
CA LYS A 92 -14.75 -3.56 2.28
C LYS A 92 -13.35 -3.88 2.81
N ARG A 93 -13.23 -4.09 4.13
CA ARG A 93 -11.95 -4.51 4.74
C ARG A 93 -11.49 -5.80 4.07
N PRO A 94 -10.17 -6.03 3.93
CA PRO A 94 -9.68 -7.31 3.43
C PRO A 94 -10.12 -8.46 4.34
N TYR A 95 -10.28 -9.66 3.76
CA TYR A 95 -10.63 -10.85 4.53
C TYR A 95 -9.65 -11.07 5.70
N GLY A 96 -10.18 -11.30 6.90
CA GLY A 96 -9.41 -11.46 8.14
C GLY A 96 -9.11 -10.17 8.92
N PHE A 97 -9.41 -8.98 8.40
CA PHE A 97 -9.30 -7.70 9.14
C PHE A 97 -10.62 -7.29 9.76
N ASP A 98 -11.13 -8.09 10.71
CA ASP A 98 -12.39 -7.82 11.41
C ASP A 98 -13.61 -7.66 10.47
N GLN A 99 -13.50 -8.14 9.23
CA GLN A 99 -14.52 -8.00 8.20
C GLN A 99 -15.77 -8.84 8.51
N ASP A 100 -15.57 -9.95 9.22
CA ASP A 100 -16.59 -10.97 9.48
C ASP A 100 -16.95 -11.04 10.97
N LEU A 101 -16.53 -10.05 11.77
CA LEU A 101 -16.99 -9.94 13.15
C LEU A 101 -18.46 -9.48 13.12
N PRO A 102 -19.36 -10.16 13.87
CA PRO A 102 -20.71 -9.67 14.05
C PRO A 102 -20.66 -8.32 14.77
N CYS A 103 -21.24 -7.30 14.14
CA CYS A 103 -21.42 -5.96 14.69
C CYS A 103 -22.53 -5.94 15.74
#